data_AF-A0A2G6E2L3-F1
#
_entry.id   AF-A0A2G6E2L3-F1
#
_cell.length_a   1.000
_cell.length_b   1.000
_cell.length_c   1.000
_cell.angle_alpha   90.00
_cell.angle_beta   90.00
_cell.angle_gamma   90.00
#
_symmetry.space_group_name_H-M   'P 1'
#
loop_
_entity.id
_entity.type
_entity.pdbx_description
1 polymer ?
#
loop_
_entity_poly.entity_id
_entity_poly.type
_entity_poly.pdbx_seq_one_letter_code
_entity_poly.pdbx_strand_id
1 'polypeptide(L)'
;MRIKKIFLLLSLSVLFTFCGEKNDKEIFEEGNRLLAEEKYEEAVIKFGKLASKFKNSNLAPKALFETAKVYQGKVIKDMHVKESLLKSVKVYQQIFNEYPKSKEAENSLFMSGFILANELKDFDKAKKTYEKYLKIFPNGKLVNDAKIELANLGKTPEEILNEKMK
;
A
#
# COMPACT_ATOMS: atom_id res chain seq x y z
N MET A 1 -8.47 -68.04 -37.37
CA MET A 1 -7.57 -66.89 -37.20
C MET A 1 -8.42 -65.64 -36.90
N ARG A 2 -8.52 -65.23 -35.63
CA ARG A 2 -9.23 -63.99 -35.23
C ARG A 2 -8.35 -63.24 -34.24
N ILE A 3 -8.11 -61.98 -34.57
CA ILE A 3 -7.07 -61.09 -34.05
C ILE A 3 -7.36 -60.73 -32.59
N LYS A 4 -6.32 -60.85 -31.74
CA LYS A 4 -6.32 -60.41 -30.34
C LYS A 4 -6.56 -58.90 -30.29
N LYS A 5 -7.60 -58.46 -29.58
CA LYS A 5 -7.81 -57.04 -29.27
C LYS A 5 -6.74 -56.61 -28.26
N ILE A 6 -5.75 -55.85 -28.72
CA ILE A 6 -4.78 -55.16 -27.88
C ILE A 6 -5.52 -53.96 -27.26
N PHE A 7 -5.81 -54.02 -25.97
CA PHE A 7 -6.22 -52.86 -25.19
C PHE A 7 -4.97 -52.02 -24.94
N LEU A 8 -4.80 -50.97 -25.75
CA LEU A 8 -3.80 -49.94 -25.50
C LEU A 8 -4.33 -49.07 -24.36
N LEU A 9 -3.90 -49.36 -23.12
CA LEU A 9 -4.06 -48.46 -21.98
C LEU A 9 -3.20 -47.22 -22.25
N LEU A 10 -3.81 -46.15 -22.77
CA LEU A 10 -3.24 -44.81 -22.67
C LEU A 10 -3.23 -44.45 -21.18
N SER A 11 -2.09 -44.63 -20.52
CA SER A 11 -1.81 -43.96 -19.26
C SER A 11 -1.72 -42.46 -19.54
N LEU A 12 -2.84 -41.78 -19.36
CA LEU A 12 -2.90 -40.33 -19.31
C LEU A 12 -2.13 -39.91 -18.07
N SER A 13 -0.82 -39.67 -18.23
CA SER A 13 0.01 -39.03 -17.23
C SER A 13 -0.45 -37.58 -17.12
N VAL A 14 -1.49 -37.37 -16.31
CA VAL A 14 -1.89 -36.05 -15.86
C VAL A 14 -0.73 -35.54 -15.00
N LEU A 15 0.20 -34.83 -15.63
CA LEU A 15 1.15 -33.98 -14.95
C LEU A 15 0.34 -32.83 -14.35
N PHE A 16 -0.27 -33.08 -13.19
CA PHE A 16 -0.65 -32.03 -12.28
C PHE A 16 0.65 -31.36 -11.86
N THR A 17 1.07 -30.32 -12.59
CA THR A 17 1.98 -29.32 -12.06
C THR A 17 1.22 -28.58 -10.96
N PHE A 18 1.04 -29.26 -9.83
CA PHE A 18 0.61 -28.65 -8.58
C PHE A 18 1.79 -27.84 -8.07
N CYS A 19 2.06 -26.71 -8.75
CA CYS A 19 2.77 -25.62 -8.12
C CYS A 19 1.85 -25.20 -6.97
N GLY A 20 2.17 -25.69 -5.77
CA GLY A 20 1.37 -25.45 -4.57
C GLY A 20 1.04 -23.97 -4.47
N GLU A 21 -0.20 -23.66 -4.12
CA GLU A 21 -0.62 -22.28 -4.09
C GLU A 21 0.19 -21.52 -3.03
N LYS A 22 0.91 -20.47 -3.46
CA LYS A 22 1.79 -19.72 -2.57
C LYS A 22 1.04 -19.19 -1.34
N ASN A 23 1.67 -19.29 -0.18
CA ASN A 23 1.17 -18.70 1.05
C ASN A 23 1.43 -17.17 1.09
N ASP A 24 0.91 -16.50 2.11
CA ASP A 24 1.04 -15.06 2.28
C ASP A 24 2.51 -14.59 2.39
N LYS A 25 3.35 -15.33 3.13
CA LYS A 25 4.78 -15.03 3.27
C LYS A 25 5.52 -15.11 1.94
N GLU A 26 5.31 -16.16 1.17
CA GLU A 26 5.97 -16.34 -0.14
C GLU A 26 5.56 -15.26 -1.14
N ILE A 27 4.29 -14.83 -1.12
CA ILE A 27 3.82 -13.72 -1.96
C ILE A 27 4.45 -12.40 -1.51
N PHE A 28 4.56 -12.16 -0.19
CA PHE A 28 5.18 -10.95 0.34
C PHE A 28 6.66 -10.86 -0.04
N GLU A 29 7.41 -11.96 0.13
CA GLU A 29 8.82 -12.05 -0.24
C GLU A 29 9.04 -11.88 -1.75
N GLU A 30 8.17 -12.45 -2.57
CA GLU A 30 8.18 -12.22 -4.03
C GLU A 30 7.93 -10.75 -4.37
N GLY A 31 6.95 -10.10 -3.74
CA GLY A 31 6.69 -8.66 -3.91
C GLY A 31 7.91 -7.81 -3.55
N ASN A 32 8.58 -8.10 -2.43
CA ASN A 32 9.79 -7.38 -2.02
C ASN A 32 10.97 -7.60 -2.98
N ARG A 33 11.12 -8.81 -3.52
CA ARG A 33 12.14 -9.08 -4.55
C ARG A 33 11.87 -8.26 -5.81
N LEU A 34 10.61 -8.19 -6.26
CA LEU A 34 10.21 -7.37 -7.40
C LEU A 34 10.49 -5.88 -7.15
N LEU A 35 10.29 -5.37 -5.93
CA LEU A 35 10.71 -4.00 -5.58
C LEU A 35 12.22 -3.81 -5.71
N ALA A 36 13.03 -4.76 -5.24
CA ALA A 36 14.48 -4.69 -5.35
C ALA A 36 14.99 -4.76 -6.80
N GLU A 37 14.21 -5.40 -7.67
CA GLU A 37 14.42 -5.46 -9.13
C GLU A 37 13.79 -4.27 -9.88
N GLU A 38 13.23 -3.28 -9.16
CA GLU A 38 12.51 -2.10 -9.70
C GLU A 38 11.29 -2.45 -10.59
N LYS A 39 10.75 -3.66 -10.45
CA LYS A 39 9.53 -4.12 -11.11
C LYS A 39 8.29 -3.70 -10.33
N TYR A 40 8.10 -2.38 -10.24
CA TYR A 40 7.12 -1.76 -9.35
C TYR A 40 5.67 -2.19 -9.60
N GLU A 41 5.25 -2.29 -10.86
CA GLU A 41 3.89 -2.70 -11.21
C GLU A 41 3.61 -4.14 -10.79
N GLU A 42 4.55 -5.05 -11.07
CA GLU A 42 4.45 -6.45 -10.67
C GLU A 42 4.42 -6.59 -9.15
N ALA A 43 5.25 -5.82 -8.43
CA ALA A 43 5.26 -5.81 -6.97
C ALA A 43 3.90 -5.39 -6.39
N VAL A 44 3.31 -4.31 -6.91
CA VAL A 44 1.98 -3.83 -6.52
C VAL A 44 0.91 -4.90 -6.78
N ILE A 45 0.96 -5.60 -7.91
CA ILE A 45 0.04 -6.71 -8.21
C ILE A 45 0.19 -7.83 -7.17
N LYS A 46 1.43 -8.22 -6.80
CA LYS A 46 1.67 -9.25 -5.78
C LYS A 46 1.14 -8.84 -4.41
N PHE A 47 1.42 -7.60 -3.98
CA PHE A 47 0.94 -7.10 -2.70
C PHE A 47 -0.60 -6.97 -2.65
N GLY A 48 -1.23 -6.51 -3.74
CA GLY A 48 -2.68 -6.49 -3.86
C GLY A 48 -3.31 -7.89 -3.81
N LYS A 49 -2.67 -8.89 -4.42
CA LYS A 49 -3.08 -10.29 -4.30
C LYS A 49 -2.97 -10.79 -2.86
N LEU A 50 -1.90 -10.44 -2.16
CA LEU A 50 -1.72 -10.80 -0.75
C LEU A 50 -2.86 -10.22 0.10
N ALA A 51 -3.10 -8.91 0.01
CA ALA A 51 -4.09 -8.22 0.81
C ALA A 51 -5.53 -8.70 0.53
N SER A 52 -5.84 -9.01 -0.73
CA SER A 52 -7.19 -9.49 -1.12
C SER A 52 -7.45 -10.94 -0.70
N LYS A 53 -6.45 -11.82 -0.82
CA LYS A 53 -6.59 -13.24 -0.53
C LYS A 53 -6.39 -13.57 0.95
N PHE A 54 -5.45 -12.90 1.61
CA PHE A 54 -5.05 -13.17 2.99
C PHE A 54 -5.41 -12.01 3.91
N LYS A 55 -6.68 -11.58 3.90
CA LYS A 55 -7.17 -10.41 4.66
C LYS A 55 -6.91 -10.44 6.16
N ASN A 56 -6.72 -11.63 6.75
CA ASN A 56 -6.42 -11.77 8.18
C ASN A 56 -4.91 -11.89 8.47
N SER A 57 -4.06 -11.87 7.43
CA SER A 57 -2.61 -11.95 7.59
C SER A 57 -2.05 -10.66 8.14
N ASN A 58 -1.10 -10.77 9.07
CA ASN A 58 -0.30 -9.64 9.54
C ASN A 58 0.64 -9.07 8.46
N LEU A 59 0.74 -9.72 7.29
CA LEU A 59 1.47 -9.23 6.13
C LEU A 59 0.59 -8.39 5.20
N ALA A 60 -0.73 -8.50 5.26
CA ALA A 60 -1.65 -7.70 4.43
C ALA A 60 -1.46 -6.18 4.60
N PRO A 61 -1.47 -5.61 5.83
CA PRO A 61 -1.23 -4.17 5.99
C PRO A 61 0.20 -3.77 5.59
N LYS A 62 1.20 -4.64 5.74
CA LYS A 62 2.58 -4.38 5.29
C LYS A 62 2.69 -4.32 3.78
N ALA A 63 2.05 -5.26 3.08
CA ALA A 63 2.00 -5.32 1.62
C ALA A 63 1.32 -4.07 1.05
N LEU A 64 0.20 -3.66 1.65
CA LEU A 64 -0.47 -2.41 1.30
C LEU A 64 0.42 -1.18 1.60
N PHE A 65 1.17 -1.19 2.70
CA PHE A 65 2.08 -0.09 3.03
C PHE A 65 3.19 0.06 1.98
N GLU A 66 3.79 -1.05 1.54
CA GLU A 66 4.75 -1.05 0.42
C GLU A 66 4.11 -0.58 -0.89
N THR A 67 2.87 -1.00 -1.16
CA THR A 67 2.10 -0.51 -2.31
C THR A 67 1.89 1.00 -2.27
N ALA A 68 1.53 1.56 -1.11
CA ALA A 68 1.34 2.99 -0.94
C ALA A 68 2.64 3.78 -1.16
N LYS A 69 3.78 3.24 -0.70
CA LYS A 69 5.12 3.82 -0.92
C LYS A 69 5.51 3.83 -2.39
N VAL A 70 5.25 2.76 -3.14
CA VAL A 70 5.48 2.72 -4.60
C VAL A 70 4.73 3.85 -5.29
N TYR A 71 3.44 3.98 -4.98
CA TYR A 71 2.62 5.05 -5.55
C TYR A 71 3.08 6.46 -5.10
N GLN A 72 3.45 6.64 -3.84
CA GLN A 72 4.00 7.91 -3.33
C GLN A 72 5.31 8.27 -4.05
N GLY A 73 6.14 7.27 -4.30
CA GLY A 73 7.42 7.42 -5.00
C GLY A 73 7.27 7.80 -6.47
N LYS A 74 6.06 7.69 -7.06
CA LYS A 74 5.79 8.05 -8.47
C LYS A 74 6.72 7.33 -9.46
N VAL A 75 7.09 6.09 -9.13
CA VAL A 75 8.12 5.31 -9.85
C VAL A 75 7.56 4.48 -11.01
N ILE A 76 6.24 4.39 -11.16
CA ILE A 76 5.59 3.69 -12.28
C ILE A 76 5.59 4.62 -13.50
N LYS A 77 6.34 4.25 -14.54
CA LYS A 77 6.69 5.12 -15.68
C LYS A 77 5.48 5.65 -16.46
N ASP A 78 4.48 4.80 -16.69
CA ASP A 78 3.31 5.14 -17.52
C ASP A 78 2.12 5.65 -16.70
N MET A 79 2.36 6.07 -15.44
CA MET A 79 1.32 6.58 -14.55
C MET A 79 1.47 8.08 -14.33
N HIS A 80 0.38 8.83 -14.53
CA HIS A 80 0.39 10.26 -14.24
C HIS A 80 0.64 10.52 -12.74
N VAL A 81 1.50 11.49 -12.43
CA VAL A 81 1.91 11.82 -11.05
C VAL A 81 0.71 12.00 -10.12
N LYS A 82 -0.28 12.82 -10.51
CA LYS A 82 -1.49 13.05 -9.70
C LYS A 82 -2.27 11.75 -9.45
N GLU A 83 -2.34 10.85 -10.44
CA GLU A 83 -3.01 9.57 -10.29
C GLU A 83 -2.26 8.68 -9.29
N SER A 84 -0.93 8.61 -9.40
CA SER A 84 -0.08 7.88 -8.47
C SER A 84 -0.29 8.36 -7.03
N LEU A 85 -0.28 9.67 -6.80
CA LEU A 85 -0.50 10.24 -5.47
C LEU A 85 -1.91 9.96 -4.92
N LEU A 86 -2.94 10.04 -5.76
CA LEU A 86 -4.30 9.67 -5.36
C LEU A 86 -4.42 8.18 -5.00
N LYS A 87 -3.75 7.29 -5.73
CA LYS A 87 -3.67 5.86 -5.39
C LYS A 87 -2.93 5.66 -4.07
N SER A 88 -1.83 6.36 -3.83
CA SER A 88 -1.10 6.30 -2.55
C SER A 88 -1.98 6.68 -1.36
N VAL A 89 -2.66 7.84 -1.43
CA VAL A 89 -3.62 8.29 -0.42
C VAL A 89 -4.70 7.23 -0.17
N LYS A 90 -5.28 6.68 -1.25
CA LYS A 90 -6.32 5.65 -1.15
C LYS A 90 -5.82 4.40 -0.42
N VAL A 91 -4.63 3.91 -0.75
CA VAL A 91 -4.05 2.70 -0.14
C VAL A 91 -3.70 2.97 1.33
N TYR A 92 -3.10 4.11 1.66
CA TYR A 92 -2.86 4.47 3.06
C TYR A 92 -4.15 4.56 3.89
N GLN A 93 -5.21 5.16 3.34
CA GLN A 93 -6.52 5.19 4.00
C GLN A 93 -7.14 3.79 4.12
N GLN A 94 -6.94 2.92 3.13
CA GLN A 94 -7.36 1.52 3.19
C GLN A 94 -6.71 0.80 4.38
N ILE A 95 -5.40 0.96 4.59
CA ILE A 95 -4.69 0.33 5.72
C ILE A 95 -5.34 0.74 7.04
N PHE A 96 -5.58 2.03 7.22
CA PHE A 96 -6.23 2.53 8.44
C PHE A 96 -7.66 1.98 8.61
N ASN A 97 -8.46 1.93 7.53
CA ASN A 97 -9.86 1.52 7.62
C ASN A 97 -10.04 0.00 7.80
N GLU A 98 -9.22 -0.81 7.11
CA GLU A 98 -9.35 -2.28 7.11
C GLU A 98 -8.48 -2.94 8.19
N TYR A 99 -7.37 -2.32 8.57
CA TYR A 99 -6.41 -2.87 9.53
C TYR A 99 -6.12 -1.89 10.68
N PRO A 100 -7.13 -1.30 11.37
CA PRO A 100 -6.93 -0.21 12.33
C PRO A 100 -6.05 -0.56 13.54
N LYS A 101 -5.80 -1.85 13.80
CA LYS A 101 -4.95 -2.34 14.90
C LYS A 101 -3.54 -2.72 14.45
N SER A 102 -3.22 -2.62 13.15
CA SER A 102 -1.87 -2.94 12.66
C SER A 102 -0.87 -1.86 13.04
N LYS A 103 0.43 -2.20 12.99
CA LYS A 103 1.51 -1.23 13.25
C LYS A 103 1.57 -0.14 12.18
N GLU A 104 1.05 -0.42 10.99
CA GLU A 104 1.05 0.47 9.83
C GLU A 104 -0.10 1.47 9.85
N ALA A 105 -1.19 1.21 10.59
CA ALA A 105 -2.42 2.00 10.53
C ALA A 105 -2.25 3.46 10.93
N GLU A 106 -1.57 3.71 12.04
CA GLU A 106 -1.30 5.06 12.54
C GLU A 106 -0.52 5.89 11.52
N ASN A 107 0.63 5.35 11.09
CA ASN A 107 1.49 6.01 10.12
C ASN A 107 0.76 6.24 8.78
N SER A 108 -0.03 5.26 8.33
CA SER A 108 -0.77 5.37 7.07
C SER A 108 -1.78 6.50 7.10
N LEU A 109 -2.53 6.67 8.20
CA LEU A 109 -3.48 7.77 8.29
C LEU A 109 -2.76 9.13 8.22
N PHE A 110 -1.65 9.30 8.93
CA PHE A 110 -0.82 10.51 8.85
C PHE A 110 -0.29 10.74 7.43
N MET A 111 0.32 9.74 6.81
CA MET A 111 0.91 9.85 5.46
C MET A 111 -0.12 10.20 4.40
N SER A 112 -1.37 9.72 4.54
CA SER A 112 -2.45 10.13 3.63
C SER A 112 -2.74 11.63 3.73
N GLY A 113 -2.73 12.20 4.94
CA GLY A 113 -2.87 13.64 5.17
C GLY A 113 -1.69 14.43 4.61
N PHE A 114 -0.47 13.90 4.81
CA PHE A 114 0.77 14.50 4.31
C PHE A 114 0.78 14.62 2.79
N ILE A 115 0.42 13.56 2.06
CA ILE A 115 0.37 13.61 0.59
C ILE A 115 -0.71 14.58 0.12
N LEU A 116 -1.87 14.60 0.79
CA LEU A 116 -2.94 15.55 0.48
C LEU A 116 -2.47 17.00 0.63
N ALA A 117 -1.81 17.33 1.75
CA ALA A 117 -1.32 18.68 2.03
C ALA A 117 -0.16 19.09 1.13
N ASN A 118 0.85 18.24 1.02
CA ASN A 118 2.16 18.63 0.53
C ASN A 118 2.35 18.35 -0.96
N GLU A 119 1.76 17.28 -1.49
CA GLU A 119 1.94 16.89 -2.90
C GLU A 119 0.71 17.22 -3.76
N LEU A 120 -0.50 17.01 -3.23
CA LEU A 120 -1.75 17.27 -3.96
C LEU A 120 -2.33 18.67 -3.72
N LYS A 121 -1.86 19.37 -2.69
CA LYS A 121 -2.37 20.68 -2.24
C LYS A 121 -3.89 20.70 -2.00
N ASP A 122 -4.47 19.55 -1.62
CA ASP A 122 -5.87 19.41 -1.24
C ASP A 122 -6.00 19.65 0.28
N PHE A 123 -5.90 20.93 0.65
CA PHE A 123 -5.83 21.35 2.06
C PHE A 123 -7.09 21.00 2.84
N ASP A 124 -8.26 21.00 2.19
CA ASP A 124 -9.53 20.62 2.82
C ASP A 124 -9.53 19.15 3.25
N LYS A 125 -9.10 18.24 2.36
CA LYS A 125 -9.00 16.82 2.71
C LYS A 125 -7.85 16.56 3.67
N ALA A 126 -6.73 17.27 3.53
CA ALA A 126 -5.61 17.16 4.47
C ALA A 126 -6.04 17.54 5.89
N LYS A 127 -6.70 18.68 6.06
CA LYS A 127 -7.27 19.14 7.33
C LYS A 127 -8.14 18.08 7.99
N LYS A 128 -9.15 17.58 7.25
CA LYS A 128 -10.05 16.52 7.74
C LYS A 128 -9.29 15.26 8.16
N THR A 129 -8.23 14.93 7.43
CA THR A 129 -7.41 13.75 7.70
C THR A 129 -6.56 13.92 8.96
N TYR A 130 -5.92 15.07 9.15
CA TYR A 130 -5.16 15.37 10.36
C TYR A 130 -6.03 15.49 11.61
N GLU A 131 -7.20 16.14 11.50
CA GLU A 131 -8.17 16.19 12.60
C GLU A 131 -8.65 14.79 13.00
N LYS A 132 -8.90 13.92 12.01
CA LYS A 132 -9.20 12.50 12.25
C LYS A 132 -8.04 11.78 12.92
N TYR A 133 -6.81 11.99 12.46
CA TYR A 133 -5.61 11.40 13.08
C TYR A 133 -5.48 11.79 14.54
N LEU A 134 -5.58 13.08 14.87
CA LEU A 134 -5.47 13.59 16.25
C LEU A 134 -6.58 13.07 17.16
N LYS A 135 -7.77 12.83 16.62
CA LYS A 135 -8.89 12.25 17.37
C LYS A 135 -8.67 10.77 17.68
N ILE A 136 -8.13 10.00 16.73
CA ILE A 136 -8.03 8.54 16.83
C ILE A 136 -6.73 8.11 17.51
N PHE A 137 -5.65 8.85 17.31
CA PHE A 137 -4.35 8.60 17.90
C PHE A 137 -3.91 9.79 18.77
N PRO A 138 -4.64 10.15 19.84
CA PRO A 138 -4.32 11.33 20.66
C PRO A 138 -2.96 11.26 21.37
N ASN A 139 -2.41 10.04 21.53
CA ASN A 139 -1.08 9.76 22.07
C ASN A 139 -0.17 9.06 21.02
N GLY A 140 -0.49 9.23 19.74
CA GLY A 140 0.29 8.69 18.63
C GLY A 140 1.68 9.30 18.53
N LYS A 141 2.59 8.60 17.85
CA LYS A 141 3.98 9.01 17.60
C LYS A 141 4.07 10.29 16.77
N LEU A 142 3.08 10.56 15.91
CA LEU A 142 3.06 11.69 14.98
C LEU A 142 2.04 12.77 15.37
N VAL A 143 1.60 12.81 16.64
CA VAL A 143 0.64 13.82 17.13
C VAL A 143 1.19 15.24 16.98
N ASN A 144 2.45 15.45 17.35
CA ASN A 144 3.06 16.76 17.23
C ASN A 144 3.24 17.16 15.77
N ASP A 145 3.69 16.22 14.93
CA ASP A 145 3.80 16.45 13.48
C ASP A 145 2.44 16.79 12.86
N ALA A 146 1.38 16.05 13.21
CA ALA A 146 0.04 16.32 12.70
C ALA A 146 -0.50 17.69 13.12
N LYS A 147 -0.21 18.13 14.35
CA LYS A 147 -0.56 19.48 14.81
C LYS A 147 0.21 20.55 14.04
N ILE A 148 1.50 20.34 13.80
CA ILE A 148 2.35 21.26 13.04
C ILE A 148 1.87 21.36 11.59
N GLU A 149 1.67 20.22 10.91
CA GLU A 149 1.15 20.19 9.55
C GLU A 149 -0.22 20.88 9.46
N LEU A 150 -1.14 20.58 10.37
CA LEU A 150 -2.48 21.17 10.42
C LEU A 150 -2.45 22.70 10.61
N ALA A 151 -1.60 23.20 11.51
CA ALA A 151 -1.48 24.64 11.78
C ALA A 151 -0.85 25.43 10.63
N ASN A 152 -0.08 24.75 9.77
CA ASN A 152 0.68 25.37 8.68
C ASN A 152 0.14 25.00 7.28
N LEU A 153 -1.07 24.42 7.19
CA LEU A 153 -1.68 24.08 5.91
C LEU A 153 -1.73 25.30 4.98
N GLY A 154 -1.23 25.11 3.76
CA GLY A 154 -1.20 26.15 2.73
C GLY A 154 -0.13 27.22 2.92
N LYS A 155 0.60 27.22 4.04
CA LYS A 155 1.70 28.16 4.26
C LYS A 155 2.98 27.69 3.56
N THR A 156 3.73 28.65 3.07
CA THR A 156 5.10 28.48 2.59
C THR A 156 6.08 28.38 3.77
N PRO A 157 7.28 27.79 3.57
CA PRO A 157 8.30 27.77 4.62
C PRO A 157 8.70 29.17 5.12
N GLU A 158 8.68 30.18 4.24
CA GLU A 158 8.99 31.56 4.59
C GLU A 158 7.94 32.17 5.52
N GLU A 159 6.65 31.99 5.24
CA GLU A 159 5.56 32.45 6.12
C GLU A 159 5.66 31.82 7.51
N ILE A 160 5.95 30.52 7.58
CA ILE A 160 6.13 29.79 8.84
C ILE A 160 7.33 30.35 9.63
N LEU A 161 8.44 30.63 8.95
CA LEU A 161 9.63 31.19 9.59
C LEU A 161 9.37 32.60 10.15
N ASN A 162 8.73 33.45 9.35
CA ASN A 162 8.43 34.84 9.73
C ASN A 162 7.49 34.93 10.93
N GLU A 163 6.54 34.01 11.08
CA GLU A 163 5.67 33.95 12.26
C GLU A 163 6.41 33.54 13.54
N LYS A 164 7.44 32.69 13.43
CA LYS A 164 8.23 32.22 14.59
C LYS A 164 9.28 33.21 15.08
N MET A 165 9.66 34.18 14.25
CA MET A 165 10.64 35.23 14.59
C MET A 165 10.02 36.47 15.23
N LYS A 166 8.68 36.53 15.35
CA LYS A 166 7.94 37.58 16.03
C LYS A 166 7.67 37.18 17.48
#